data_AF-A0A2H6N1D0-F1
#
_entry.id   AF-A0A2H6N1D0-F1
#
_cell.length_a   1.000
_cell.length_b   1.000
_cell.length_c   1.000
_cell.angle_alpha   90.00
_cell.angle_beta   90.00
_cell.angle_gamma   90.00
#
_symmetry.space_group_name_H-M   'P 1'
#
loop_
_entity.id
_entity.type
_entity.pdbx_description
1 polymer ?
#
loop_
_entity_poly.entity_id
_entity_poly.type
_entity_poly.pdbx_seq_one_letter_code
_entity_poly.pdbx_strand_id
1 'polypeptide(L)'
;DRYFQVARCYRDEGSKPDRQPEFTQIDIEMSFVDQDGILALIEGMLQYSWPKEKGLIKIPFPSITYDEALSTYGTDKPDTRFGMKIIDVSHILRNVDVGFLQNSLKEPHGT
;
A
#
# COMPACT_ATOMS: atom_id res chain seq x y z
N ASP A 1 -24.89 12.50 -1.76
CA ASP A 1 -25.17 11.78 -3.03
C ASP A 1 -24.15 10.67 -3.25
N ARG A 2 -24.42 9.70 -4.14
CA ARG A 2 -23.54 8.57 -4.45
C ARG A 2 -23.55 8.28 -5.96
N TYR A 3 -22.38 8.07 -6.55
CA TYR A 3 -22.16 7.77 -7.96
C TYR A 3 -21.25 6.54 -8.10
N PHE A 4 -21.47 5.74 -9.14
CA PHE A 4 -20.52 4.71 -9.56
C PHE A 4 -20.58 4.47 -11.07
N GLN A 5 -19.47 4.01 -11.65
CA GLN A 5 -19.38 3.64 -13.07
C GLN A 5 -18.37 2.51 -13.29
N VAL A 6 -18.68 1.62 -14.23
CA VAL A 6 -17.70 0.69 -14.80
C VAL A 6 -17.14 1.32 -16.07
N ALA A 7 -15.98 1.95 -15.95
CA ALA A 7 -15.40 2.78 -17.01
C ALA A 7 -14.30 2.04 -17.77
N ARG A 8 -14.20 2.31 -19.08
CA ARG A 8 -13.03 1.94 -19.91
C ARG A 8 -12.02 3.07 -19.84
N CYS A 9 -10.79 2.73 -19.47
CA CYS A 9 -9.72 3.69 -19.24
C CYS A 9 -8.54 3.35 -20.15
N TYR A 10 -7.90 4.39 -20.67
CA TYR A 10 -6.79 4.28 -21.62
C TYR A 10 -5.55 4.99 -21.08
N ARG A 11 -4.37 4.36 -21.20
CA ARG A 11 -3.06 4.94 -20.82
C ARG A 11 -2.04 4.65 -21.92
N ASP A 12 -1.35 5.69 -22.36
CA ASP A 12 -0.24 5.59 -23.33
C ASP A 12 1.10 5.66 -22.58
N GLU A 13 1.43 4.57 -21.88
CA GLU A 13 2.67 4.39 -21.12
C GLU A 13 3.46 3.18 -21.63
N GLY A 14 4.77 3.14 -21.35
CA GLY A 14 5.60 1.98 -21.67
C GLY A 14 5.05 0.68 -21.05
N SER A 15 5.21 -0.44 -21.78
CA SER A 15 4.64 -1.71 -21.38
C SER A 15 5.28 -2.25 -20.11
N LYS A 16 4.42 -2.76 -19.20
CA LYS A 16 4.82 -3.57 -18.06
C LYS A 16 3.94 -4.82 -18.03
N PRO A 17 4.40 -5.95 -17.47
CA PRO A 17 3.63 -7.19 -17.45
C PRO A 17 2.24 -7.05 -16.80
N ASP A 18 2.10 -6.13 -15.85
CA ASP A 18 0.88 -5.84 -15.11
C ASP A 18 0.06 -4.66 -15.67
N ARG A 19 0.46 -4.09 -16.82
CA ARG A 19 -0.17 -2.89 -17.39
C ARG A 19 -0.59 -3.12 -18.84
N GLN A 20 -1.86 -2.87 -19.10
CA GLN A 20 -2.43 -2.84 -20.45
C GLN A 20 -2.79 -1.41 -20.83
N PRO A 21 -2.68 -1.02 -22.12
CA PRO A 21 -3.07 0.31 -22.58
C PRO A 21 -4.55 0.60 -22.36
N GLU A 22 -5.39 -0.44 -22.40
CA GLU A 22 -6.81 -0.37 -22.05
C GLU A 22 -7.09 -1.26 -20.83
N PHE A 23 -7.83 -0.75 -19.86
CA PHE A 23 -8.28 -1.49 -18.69
C PHE A 23 -9.63 -0.97 -18.18
N THR A 24 -10.29 -1.75 -17.34
CA THR A 24 -11.58 -1.39 -16.74
C THR A 24 -11.39 -0.92 -15.30
N GLN A 25 -11.99 0.22 -14.95
CA GLN A 25 -12.04 0.71 -13.57
C GLN A 25 -13.47 0.69 -13.04
N ILE A 26 -13.62 0.42 -11.75
CA ILE A 26 -14.83 0.69 -10.99
C ILE A 26 -14.59 2.05 -10.33
N ASP A 27 -15.22 3.09 -10.88
CA ASP A 27 -15.14 4.47 -10.40
C ASP A 27 -16.28 4.72 -9.42
N ILE A 28 -15.98 5.29 -8.25
CA ILE A 28 -16.94 5.48 -7.14
C ILE A 28 -16.71 6.86 -6.53
N GLU A 29 -17.78 7.63 -6.38
CA GLU A 29 -17.74 8.96 -5.77
C GLU A 29 -18.94 9.15 -4.82
N MET A 30 -18.73 9.83 -3.69
CA MET A 30 -19.78 10.10 -2.71
C MET A 30 -19.62 11.48 -2.09
N SER A 31 -20.73 12.20 -1.92
CA SER A 31 -20.74 13.52 -1.29
C SER A 31 -20.99 13.44 0.21
N PHE A 32 -20.36 14.33 0.98
CA PHE A 32 -20.51 14.45 2.44
C PHE A 32 -20.14 13.18 3.23
N VAL A 33 -19.15 12.44 2.74
CA VAL A 33 -18.56 11.27 3.41
C VAL A 33 -17.11 11.60 3.79
N ASP A 34 -16.65 11.01 4.89
CA ASP A 34 -15.25 11.05 5.28
C ASP A 34 -14.46 9.87 4.68
N GLN A 35 -13.16 9.85 4.94
CA GLN A 35 -12.26 8.80 4.47
C GLN A 35 -12.69 7.41 4.97
N ASP A 36 -13.03 7.29 6.25
CA ASP A 36 -13.42 6.03 6.87
C ASP A 36 -14.69 5.46 6.25
N GLY A 37 -15.66 6.32 5.91
CA GLY A 37 -16.86 5.91 5.20
C GLY A 37 -16.60 5.34 3.80
N ILE A 38 -15.67 5.93 3.03
CA ILE A 38 -15.25 5.38 1.73
C ILE A 38 -14.53 4.04 1.90
N LEU A 39 -13.59 3.95 2.85
CA LEU A 39 -12.84 2.71 3.10
C LEU A 39 -13.78 1.55 3.49
N ALA A 40 -14.71 1.79 4.41
CA ALA A 40 -15.70 0.79 4.82
C ALA A 40 -16.60 0.34 3.67
N LEU A 41 -16.96 1.25 2.75
CA LEU A 41 -17.71 0.90 1.54
C LEU A 41 -16.91 -0.03 0.63
N ILE A 42 -15.63 0.27 0.38
CA ILE A 42 -14.77 -0.57 -0.46
C ILE A 42 -14.54 -1.95 0.18
N GLU A 43 -14.29 -1.99 1.49
CA GLU A 43 -14.15 -3.24 2.25
C GLU A 43 -15.40 -4.12 2.16
N GLY A 44 -16.58 -3.53 2.37
CA GLY A 44 -17.86 -4.22 2.25
C GLY A 44 -18.15 -4.70 0.82
N MET A 45 -17.85 -3.87 -0.18
CA MET A 45 -17.98 -4.25 -1.59
C MET A 45 -17.10 -5.46 -1.92
N LEU A 46 -15.82 -5.43 -1.52
CA LEU A 46 -14.88 -6.53 -1.75
C LEU A 46 -15.32 -7.80 -1.02
N GLN A 47 -15.76 -7.71 0.23
CA GLN A 47 -16.28 -8.85 0.98
C GLN A 47 -17.50 -9.47 0.28
N TYR A 48 -18.43 -8.65 -0.23
CA TYR A 48 -19.64 -9.11 -0.91
C TYR A 48 -19.33 -9.77 -2.26
N SER A 49 -18.41 -9.19 -3.04
CA SER A 49 -18.04 -9.71 -4.36
C SER A 49 -16.99 -10.81 -4.34
N TRP A 50 -16.44 -11.17 -3.16
CA TRP A 50 -15.35 -12.12 -3.08
C TRP A 50 -15.79 -13.52 -3.53
N PRO A 51 -15.01 -14.21 -4.38
CA PRO A 51 -15.38 -15.55 -4.82
C PRO A 51 -15.42 -16.53 -3.65
N LYS A 52 -16.54 -17.26 -3.49
CA LYS A 52 -16.78 -18.15 -2.34
C LYS A 52 -15.71 -19.24 -2.23
N GLU A 53 -15.19 -19.71 -3.35
CA GLU A 53 -14.12 -20.71 -3.45
C GLU A 53 -12.76 -20.21 -2.93
N LYS A 54 -12.58 -18.90 -2.74
CA LYS A 54 -11.37 -18.29 -2.18
C LYS A 54 -11.46 -18.09 -0.65
N GLY A 55 -12.54 -18.55 -0.01
CA GLY A 55 -12.76 -18.38 1.42
C GLY A 55 -13.37 -17.02 1.76
N LEU A 56 -13.29 -16.64 3.05
CA LEU A 56 -13.83 -15.37 3.55
C LEU A 56 -12.71 -14.33 3.69
N ILE A 57 -12.99 -13.09 3.33
CA ILE A 57 -12.14 -11.95 3.72
C ILE A 57 -12.66 -11.36 5.02
N LYS A 58 -11.73 -11.08 5.94
CA LYS A 58 -12.00 -10.38 7.19
C LYS A 58 -11.91 -8.87 6.97
N ILE A 59 -12.96 -8.16 7.41
CA ILE A 59 -13.01 -6.70 7.52
C ILE A 59 -13.12 -6.32 9.01
N PRO A 60 -12.67 -5.12 9.44
CA PRO A 60 -11.97 -4.12 8.62
C PRO A 60 -10.58 -4.59 8.20
N PHE A 61 -10.05 -4.06 7.11
CA PHE A 61 -8.69 -4.35 6.66
C PHE A 61 -7.69 -3.64 7.58
N PRO A 62 -6.52 -4.24 7.83
CA PRO A 62 -5.46 -3.57 8.58
C PRO A 62 -5.01 -2.31 7.84
N SER A 63 -5.01 -1.18 8.54
CA SER A 63 -4.45 0.08 8.05
C SER A 63 -3.07 0.32 8.63
N ILE A 64 -2.18 0.86 7.81
CA ILE A 64 -0.88 1.38 8.20
C ILE A 64 -0.70 2.74 7.54
N THR A 65 0.01 3.64 8.20
CA THR A 65 0.40 4.92 7.59
C THR A 65 1.45 4.70 6.51
N TYR A 66 1.58 5.68 5.61
CA TYR A 66 2.63 5.66 4.60
C TYR A 66 4.04 5.57 5.23
N ASP A 67 4.28 6.33 6.30
CA ASP A 67 5.56 6.33 7.02
C ASP A 67 5.85 4.98 7.67
N GLU A 68 4.84 4.31 8.23
CA GLU A 68 4.97 2.95 8.76
C GLU A 68 5.25 1.94 7.63
N ALA A 69 4.57 2.05 6.50
CA ALA A 69 4.78 1.17 5.34
C ALA A 69 6.23 1.29 4.82
N LEU A 70 6.73 2.51 4.64
CA LEU A 70 8.10 2.74 4.20
C LEU A 70 9.14 2.32 5.24
N SER A 71 8.99 2.71 6.50
CA SER A 71 9.97 2.37 7.54
C SER A 71 10.02 0.87 7.85
N THR A 72 8.89 0.18 7.76
CA THR A 72 8.77 -1.24 8.15
C THR A 72 8.93 -2.18 6.96
N TYR A 73 8.61 -1.76 5.73
CA TYR A 73 8.61 -2.63 4.56
C TYR A 73 9.39 -2.07 3.36
N GLY A 74 9.78 -0.79 3.38
CA GLY A 74 10.52 -0.15 2.29
C GLY A 74 9.68 0.14 1.04
N THR A 75 8.36 -0.04 1.11
CA THR A 75 7.42 0.21 0.01
C THR A 75 6.04 0.57 0.56
N ASP A 76 5.33 1.40 -0.19
CA ASP A 76 3.94 1.81 0.03
C ASP A 76 2.90 0.73 -0.31
N LYS A 77 3.32 -0.36 -0.97
CA LYS A 77 2.48 -1.51 -1.33
C LYS A 77 3.07 -2.84 -0.82
N PRO A 78 3.24 -2.99 0.51
CA PRO A 78 3.91 -4.14 1.08
C PRO A 78 3.10 -5.44 0.90
N ASP A 79 3.82 -6.55 0.71
CA ASP A 79 3.23 -7.87 0.83
C ASP A 79 3.15 -8.28 2.30
N THR A 80 2.01 -8.00 2.94
CA THR A 80 1.79 -8.24 4.37
C THR A 80 1.61 -9.71 4.75
N ARG A 81 1.61 -10.62 3.77
CA ARG A 81 1.56 -12.07 4.03
C ARG A 81 2.89 -12.56 4.62
N PHE A 82 3.98 -11.85 4.37
CA PHE A 82 5.30 -12.14 4.92
C PHE A 82 5.57 -11.28 6.15
N GLY A 83 6.04 -11.91 7.23
CA GLY A 83 6.40 -11.22 8.48
C GLY A 83 7.79 -10.56 8.48
N MET A 84 8.46 -10.47 7.32
CA MET A 84 9.81 -9.90 7.23
C MET A 84 9.74 -8.38 7.23
N LYS A 85 10.01 -7.78 8.39
CA LYS A 85 10.03 -6.34 8.60
C LYS A 85 11.46 -5.80 8.57
N ILE A 86 11.63 -4.62 7.99
CA ILE A 86 12.80 -3.78 8.18
C ILE A 86 12.79 -3.27 9.63
N ILE A 87 13.92 -3.39 10.30
CA ILE A 87 14.11 -2.91 11.68
C ILE A 87 15.30 -1.98 11.67
N ASP A 88 15.10 -0.76 12.17
CA ASP A 88 16.18 0.19 12.35
C ASP A 88 17.09 -0.26 13.50
N VAL A 89 18.34 -0.56 13.16
CA VAL A 89 19.41 -0.94 14.10
C VAL A 89 20.45 0.17 14.28
N SER A 90 20.20 1.37 13.77
CA SER A 90 21.15 2.50 13.80
C SER A 90 21.64 2.80 15.22
N HIS A 91 20.75 2.69 16.22
CA HIS A 91 21.11 2.93 17.62
C HIS A 91 22.22 2.00 18.14
N ILE A 92 22.18 0.70 17.80
CA ILE A 92 23.16 -0.27 18.29
C ILE A 92 24.50 -0.19 17.55
N LEU A 93 24.50 0.38 16.34
CA LEU A 93 25.69 0.49 15.49
C LEU A 93 26.52 1.74 15.75
N ARG A 94 26.03 2.71 16.55
CA ARG A 94 26.71 4.00 16.80
C ARG A 94 28.14 3.85 17.34
N ASN A 95 28.39 2.84 18.16
CA ASN A 95 29.69 2.64 18.82
C ASN A 95 30.58 1.62 18.08
N VAL A 96 30.19 1.18 16.89
CA VAL A 96 30.96 0.22 16.09
C VAL A 96 31.95 0.98 15.23
N ASP A 97 33.25 0.74 15.42
CA ASP A 97 34.32 1.40 14.66
C ASP A 97 34.53 0.74 13.28
N VAL A 98 33.52 0.90 12.42
CA VAL A 98 33.54 0.47 11.02
C VAL A 98 33.18 1.67 10.16
N GLY A 99 34.13 2.11 9.32
CA GLY A 99 34.02 3.36 8.56
C GLY A 99 32.77 3.46 7.68
N PHE A 100 32.35 2.37 7.05
CA PHE A 100 31.11 2.32 6.25
C PHE A 100 29.87 2.67 7.09
N LEU A 101 29.71 2.05 8.26
CA LEU A 101 28.56 2.29 9.14
C LEU A 101 28.57 3.71 9.71
N GLN A 102 29.73 4.21 10.11
CA GLN A 102 29.88 5.57 10.65
C GLN A 102 29.56 6.64 9.61
N ASN A 103 29.84 6.40 8.33
CA ASN A 103 29.48 7.32 7.25
C ASN A 103 27.96 7.31 7.01
N SER A 104 27.32 6.14 6.94
CA SER A 104 25.86 6.05 6.77
C SER A 104 25.07 6.66 7.92
N LEU A 105 25.59 6.63 9.16
CA LEU A 105 24.93 7.24 10.33
C LEU A 105 25.04 8.77 10.39
N LYS A 106 25.99 9.38 9.67
CA LYS A 106 26.17 10.84 9.62
C LYS A 106 25.21 11.53 8.66
N GLU A 107 24.69 10.81 7.68
CA GLU A 107 23.79 11.34 6.65
C GLU A 107 22.37 10.79 6.86
N PRO A 108 21.48 11.54 7.56
CA PRO A 108 20.19 11.03 8.02
C PRO A 108 19.16 10.71 6.91
N HIS A 109 19.47 10.96 5.64
CA HIS A 109 18.53 10.76 4.53
C HIS A 109 19.02 9.78 3.46
N GLY A 110 20.21 9.20 3.61
CA GLY A 110 20.85 8.48 2.51
C GLY A 110 21.07 9.37 1.27
N THR A 111 21.73 8.81 0.26
CA THR A 111 21.82 9.42 -1.08
C THR A 111 20.54 9.19 -1.88
#